data_AF-A0A7V0TYY3-F1
#
_entry.id   AF-A0A7V0TYY3-F1
#
_cell.length_a   1.000
_cell.length_b   1.000
_cell.length_c   1.000
_cell.angle_alpha   90.00
_cell.angle_beta   90.00
_cell.angle_gamma   90.00
#
_symmetry.space_group_name_H-M   'P 1'
#
loop_
_entity.id
_entity.type
_entity.pdbx_description
1 polymer ?
#
loop_
_entity_poly.entity_id
_entity_poly.type
_entity_poly.pdbx_seq_one_letter_code
_entity_poly.pdbx_strand_id
1 'polypeptide(L)'
;MILGQTHPKLLQSEGEDYRISLQRLATEIGVEKHVSFQNRFVTIEDLKEFLIMADIYIIPYLDEQQIVSGTLAYSFGAGNAIVSTPFWHAQELLADGKGVLVPFKNKKAISKAIIELLNNPAARNAMRKQAFLLSRKMTWPYIVKNYQKIFDQARIQKPSISKTKKPIESLDSDTRDLPAIRINHLLNLTDSTGILQHAKYSFPNYHEGYCTDDNARALILHAYLQKLEIEPAKEISELGSIYLAFLSYAFNEKTGRFRNFLSYNRQWLEETGSEDSHGRAIWALGTCAKYTHQPSFSNLASEILNKALPTTLSFTSPRAWAFTLIGLIEYLDHSKKDENITPVFQTLAKKLHKLYQNNHSADWPWFEDILAYANAKLSHALIIGGHALSNQEMFQAGLDSLQWLCQTQTNSKNNFQPVGNTFYNKNGTFPLYDQQPIEAQASLSACLEAYRLTKDIKWHYEAWKIFQWYLGRNPLGASLYDPHTGGCFDGLQKGHLNKNQGAESTLSFLLSLSEMIMISQELQSLKEPSVK
;
A
#
# COMPACT_ATOMS: atom_id res chain seq x y z
N MET A 1 1.55 -46.73 38.37
CA MET A 1 2.78 -45.92 38.36
C MET A 1 2.39 -44.46 38.31
N ILE A 2 3.04 -43.62 39.12
CA ILE A 2 2.87 -42.17 39.16
C ILE A 2 4.23 -41.57 38.81
N LEU A 3 4.29 -40.79 37.74
CA LEU A 3 5.53 -40.33 37.11
C LEU A 3 5.58 -38.80 37.10
N GLY A 4 6.69 -38.23 37.56
CA GLY A 4 6.94 -36.80 37.57
C GLY A 4 7.21 -36.25 38.97
N GLN A 5 7.73 -35.03 39.01
CA GLN A 5 7.97 -34.32 40.27
C GLN A 5 6.71 -33.67 40.81
N THR A 6 6.68 -33.47 42.13
CA THR A 6 5.70 -32.60 42.78
C THR A 6 5.67 -31.23 42.10
N HIS A 7 4.47 -30.74 41.78
CA HIS A 7 4.30 -29.49 41.05
C HIS A 7 5.01 -28.33 41.79
N PRO A 8 5.78 -27.45 41.10
CA PRO A 8 6.61 -26.44 41.76
C PRO A 8 5.86 -25.53 42.75
N LYS A 9 4.60 -25.18 42.42
CA LYS A 9 3.75 -24.39 43.34
C LYS A 9 3.40 -25.13 44.63
N LEU A 10 3.15 -26.44 44.57
CA LEU A 10 2.89 -27.27 45.76
C LEU A 10 4.17 -27.50 46.55
N LEU A 11 5.29 -27.71 45.86
CA LEU A 11 6.61 -27.85 46.48
C LEU A 11 7.00 -26.56 47.25
N GLN A 12 6.64 -25.39 46.72
CA GLN A 12 6.90 -24.10 47.37
C GLN A 12 6.01 -23.85 48.60
N SER A 13 4.75 -24.30 48.59
CA SER A 13 3.81 -24.05 49.69
C SER A 13 3.84 -25.11 50.79
N GLU A 14 3.96 -26.38 50.41
CA GLU A 14 3.77 -27.55 51.28
C GLU A 14 4.97 -28.52 51.24
N GLY A 15 6.04 -28.18 50.51
CA GLY A 15 7.18 -29.08 50.34
C GLY A 15 6.75 -30.41 49.70
N GLU A 16 7.21 -31.51 50.29
CA GLU A 16 6.88 -32.87 49.82
C GLU A 16 5.75 -33.52 50.64
N ASP A 17 5.13 -32.77 51.56
CA ASP A 17 4.15 -33.31 52.52
C ASP A 17 2.95 -33.94 51.81
N TYR A 18 2.47 -33.31 50.73
CA TYR A 18 1.38 -33.86 49.92
C TYR A 18 1.75 -35.24 49.32
N ARG A 19 2.94 -35.38 48.73
CA ARG A 19 3.39 -36.65 48.15
C ARG A 19 3.58 -37.72 49.23
N ILE A 20 4.17 -37.35 50.36
CA ILE A 20 4.37 -38.25 51.50
C ILE A 20 3.01 -38.71 52.04
N SER A 21 2.00 -37.83 52.10
CA SER A 21 0.64 -38.19 52.51
C SER A 21 0.01 -39.24 51.59
N LEU A 22 0.24 -39.15 50.27
CA LEU A 22 -0.24 -40.13 49.30
C LEU A 22 0.50 -41.48 49.43
N GLN A 23 1.79 -41.46 49.74
CA GLN A 23 2.56 -42.68 50.01
C GLN A 23 2.07 -43.39 51.28
N ARG A 24 1.79 -42.63 52.34
CA ARG A 24 1.18 -43.16 53.57
C ARG A 24 -0.20 -43.74 53.31
N LEU A 25 -1.04 -43.02 52.56
CA LEU A 25 -2.36 -43.50 52.18
C LEU A 25 -2.29 -44.83 51.42
N ALA A 26 -1.30 -45.00 50.52
CA ALA A 26 -1.11 -46.26 49.81
C ALA A 26 -0.79 -47.43 50.77
N THR A 27 0.02 -47.19 51.79
CA THR A 27 0.32 -48.18 52.84
C THR A 27 -0.90 -48.45 53.72
N GLU A 28 -1.64 -47.43 54.12
CA GLU A 28 -2.83 -47.55 54.98
C GLU A 28 -3.93 -48.40 54.33
N ILE A 29 -4.10 -48.28 53.01
CA ILE A 29 -5.08 -49.05 52.24
C ILE A 29 -4.50 -50.37 51.67
N GLY A 30 -3.23 -50.69 51.97
CA GLY A 30 -2.58 -51.96 51.61
C GLY A 30 -2.24 -52.15 50.14
N VAL A 31 -2.02 -51.07 49.38
CA VAL A 31 -1.71 -51.12 47.93
C VAL A 31 -0.28 -50.68 47.61
N GLU A 32 0.56 -50.48 48.62
CA GLU A 32 1.92 -49.96 48.47
C GLU A 32 2.79 -50.81 47.53
N LYS A 33 2.57 -52.13 47.49
CA LYS A 33 3.28 -53.04 46.56
C LYS A 33 2.85 -52.91 45.10
N HIS A 34 1.76 -52.20 44.83
CA HIS A 34 1.18 -52.02 43.49
C HIS A 34 1.28 -50.57 42.98
N VAL A 35 1.81 -49.64 43.79
CA VAL A 35 1.96 -48.23 43.44
C VAL A 35 3.43 -47.83 43.48
N SER A 36 3.99 -47.46 42.32
CA SER A 36 5.34 -46.89 42.21
C SER A 36 5.27 -45.39 41.96
N PHE A 37 5.99 -44.61 42.76
CA PHE A 37 6.19 -43.16 42.59
C PHE A 37 7.60 -42.90 42.04
N GLN A 38 7.69 -42.29 40.86
CA GLN A 38 8.94 -41.92 40.20
C GLN A 38 9.13 -40.40 40.29
N ASN A 39 9.66 -39.93 41.41
CA ASN A 39 9.83 -38.49 41.72
C ASN A 39 11.09 -37.92 41.05
N ARG A 40 11.09 -37.84 39.72
CA ARG A 40 12.15 -37.22 38.93
C ARG A 40 11.57 -36.43 37.77
N PHE A 41 12.29 -35.40 37.35
CA PHE A 41 11.98 -34.76 36.07
C PHE A 41 12.23 -35.78 34.95
N VAL A 42 11.34 -35.81 33.96
CA VAL A 42 11.35 -36.82 32.90
C VAL A 42 11.49 -36.11 31.56
N THR A 43 12.45 -36.53 30.76
CA THR A 43 12.62 -36.06 29.39
C THR A 43 11.43 -36.49 28.53
N ILE A 44 11.25 -35.89 27.36
CA ILE A 44 10.18 -36.27 26.45
C ILE A 44 10.38 -37.71 25.97
N GLU A 45 11.63 -38.13 25.78
CA GLU A 45 12.04 -39.47 25.37
C GLU A 45 11.64 -40.52 26.42
N ASP A 46 12.06 -40.32 27.68
CA ASP A 46 11.71 -41.22 28.79
C ASP A 46 10.19 -41.29 28.98
N LEU A 47 9.50 -40.14 28.88
CA LEU A 47 8.04 -40.09 29.02
C LEU A 47 7.35 -40.95 27.95
N LYS A 48 7.84 -40.93 26.70
CA LYS A 48 7.29 -41.76 25.62
C LYS A 48 7.48 -43.24 25.94
N GLU A 49 8.62 -43.66 26.46
CA GLU A 49 8.86 -45.06 26.84
C GLU A 49 7.86 -45.53 27.90
N PHE A 50 7.67 -44.73 28.96
CA PHE A 50 6.68 -45.03 29.99
C PHE A 50 5.25 -45.09 29.44
N LEU A 51 4.90 -44.19 28.53
CA LEU A 51 3.58 -44.21 27.89
C LEU A 51 3.39 -45.45 27.02
N ILE A 52 4.40 -45.87 26.25
CA ILE A 52 4.35 -47.09 25.43
C ILE A 52 4.13 -48.34 26.30
N MET A 53 4.77 -48.39 27.48
CA MET A 53 4.62 -49.50 28.42
C MET A 53 3.26 -49.52 29.15
N ALA A 54 2.52 -48.41 29.17
CA ALA A 54 1.27 -48.34 29.90
C ALA A 54 0.10 -48.97 29.12
N ASP A 55 -0.62 -49.90 29.77
CA ASP A 55 -1.86 -50.46 29.23
C ASP A 55 -3.00 -49.41 29.18
N ILE A 56 -3.12 -48.64 30.26
CA ILE A 56 -4.15 -47.62 30.48
C ILE A 56 -3.48 -46.34 31.00
N TYR A 57 -3.79 -45.21 30.38
CA TYR A 57 -3.37 -43.87 30.80
C TYR A 57 -4.54 -43.14 31.45
N ILE A 58 -4.29 -42.50 32.59
CA ILE A 58 -5.35 -41.87 33.41
C ILE A 58 -4.99 -40.40 33.62
N ILE A 59 -5.93 -39.51 33.34
CA ILE A 59 -5.75 -38.05 33.52
C ILE A 59 -7.00 -37.43 34.17
N PRO A 60 -7.10 -37.51 35.51
CA PRO A 60 -8.29 -37.08 36.24
C PRO A 60 -8.13 -35.63 36.74
N TYR A 61 -8.03 -34.67 35.81
CA TYR A 61 -7.99 -33.25 36.20
C TYR A 61 -9.23 -32.84 36.99
N LEU A 62 -9.06 -31.86 37.86
CA LEU A 62 -10.10 -31.39 38.79
C LEU A 62 -10.95 -30.25 38.22
N ASP A 63 -10.48 -29.61 37.15
CA ASP A 63 -11.09 -28.44 36.51
C ASP A 63 -11.27 -28.69 35.00
N GLU A 64 -12.33 -28.12 34.45
CA GLU A 64 -12.71 -28.19 33.04
C GLU A 64 -11.92 -27.20 32.17
N GLN A 65 -11.44 -26.10 32.76
CA GLN A 65 -10.77 -24.98 32.06
C GLN A 65 -9.40 -25.33 31.46
N GLN A 66 -8.97 -26.59 31.50
CA GLN A 66 -7.72 -27.01 30.88
C GLN A 66 -7.86 -27.05 29.35
N ILE A 67 -7.30 -26.04 28.68
CA ILE A 67 -7.42 -25.89 27.22
C ILE A 67 -6.56 -26.90 26.46
N VAL A 68 -5.40 -27.31 27.01
CA VAL A 68 -4.46 -28.25 26.36
C VAL A 68 -3.78 -29.18 27.34
N SER A 69 -3.43 -30.39 26.91
CA SER A 69 -2.61 -31.32 27.69
C SER A 69 -1.64 -32.06 26.77
N GLY A 70 -0.34 -31.79 26.92
CA GLY A 70 0.69 -32.43 26.12
C GLY A 70 0.80 -33.93 26.42
N THR A 71 0.64 -34.34 27.68
CA THR A 71 0.73 -35.76 28.07
C THR A 71 -0.44 -36.57 27.53
N LEU A 72 -1.64 -35.99 27.45
CA LEU A 72 -2.78 -36.60 26.76
C LEU A 72 -2.48 -36.80 25.27
N ALA A 73 -1.92 -35.79 24.59
CA ALA A 73 -1.55 -35.89 23.17
C ALA A 73 -0.48 -36.96 22.92
N TYR A 74 0.55 -37.05 23.77
CA TYR A 74 1.58 -38.09 23.67
C TYR A 74 1.00 -39.48 23.92
N SER A 75 0.15 -39.64 24.95
CA SER A 75 -0.51 -40.91 25.26
C SER A 75 -1.44 -41.37 24.14
N PHE A 76 -2.19 -40.45 23.55
CA PHE A 76 -3.06 -40.74 22.40
C PHE A 76 -2.22 -41.14 21.18
N GLY A 77 -1.10 -40.44 20.97
CA GLY A 77 -0.10 -40.75 19.94
C GLY A 77 0.56 -42.11 20.09
N ALA A 78 0.80 -42.54 21.32
CA ALA A 78 1.34 -43.86 21.65
C ALA A 78 0.29 -44.99 21.58
N GLY A 79 -1.00 -44.63 21.41
CA GLY A 79 -2.08 -45.60 21.26
C GLY A 79 -2.49 -46.24 22.59
N ASN A 80 -2.48 -45.49 23.69
CA ASN A 80 -2.96 -45.97 24.99
C ASN A 80 -4.50 -45.99 25.05
N ALA A 81 -5.06 -46.84 25.93
CA ALA A 81 -6.44 -46.70 26.34
C ALA A 81 -6.51 -45.58 27.40
N ILE A 82 -7.37 -44.59 27.21
CA ILE A 82 -7.36 -43.36 28.02
C ILE A 82 -8.64 -43.24 28.84
N VAL A 83 -8.49 -42.97 30.14
CA VAL A 83 -9.56 -42.59 31.05
C VAL A 83 -9.30 -41.17 31.52
N SER A 84 -10.23 -40.24 31.27
CA SER A 84 -10.05 -38.82 31.54
C SER A 84 -11.29 -38.19 32.15
N THR A 85 -11.12 -37.13 32.94
CA THR A 85 -12.23 -36.19 33.19
C THR A 85 -12.51 -35.35 31.93
N PRO A 86 -13.74 -34.84 31.75
CA PRO A 86 -14.14 -34.17 30.52
C PRO A 86 -13.71 -32.70 30.51
N PHE A 87 -12.40 -32.41 30.55
CA PHE A 87 -11.89 -31.07 30.20
C PHE A 87 -11.88 -30.88 28.68
N TRP A 88 -11.88 -29.64 28.18
CA TRP A 88 -12.14 -29.34 26.76
C TRP A 88 -11.32 -30.17 25.77
N HIS A 89 -10.00 -30.26 25.96
CA HIS A 89 -9.15 -31.05 25.06
C HIS A 89 -9.43 -32.57 25.14
N ALA A 90 -9.82 -33.11 26.31
CA ALA A 90 -10.21 -34.51 26.43
C ALA A 90 -11.59 -34.79 25.81
N GLN A 91 -12.55 -33.87 25.95
CA GLN A 91 -13.87 -34.01 25.33
C GLN A 91 -13.75 -34.13 23.81
N GLU A 92 -12.95 -33.27 23.18
CA GLU A 92 -12.73 -33.29 21.74
C GLU A 92 -11.95 -34.53 21.29
N LEU A 93 -10.82 -34.81 21.94
CA LEU A 93 -9.90 -35.86 21.50
C LEU A 93 -10.48 -37.27 21.72
N LEU A 94 -11.23 -37.47 22.81
CA LEU A 94 -11.74 -38.77 23.24
C LEU A 94 -13.20 -39.04 22.84
N ALA A 95 -13.86 -38.10 22.15
CA ALA A 95 -15.22 -38.26 21.62
C ALA A 95 -15.38 -39.54 20.77
N ASP A 96 -16.60 -40.04 20.64
CA ASP A 96 -16.94 -41.19 19.79
C ASP A 96 -16.22 -42.50 20.16
N GLY A 97 -16.02 -42.74 21.46
CA GLY A 97 -15.43 -43.98 21.98
C GLY A 97 -13.91 -44.07 21.84
N LYS A 98 -13.23 -42.95 21.54
CA LYS A 98 -11.76 -42.87 21.45
C LYS A 98 -11.06 -42.85 22.82
N GLY A 99 -11.84 -42.75 23.88
CA GLY A 99 -11.45 -42.89 25.28
C GLY A 99 -12.68 -42.99 26.18
N VAL A 100 -12.46 -43.09 27.49
CA VAL A 100 -13.55 -43.08 28.48
C VAL A 100 -13.52 -41.76 29.25
N LEU A 101 -14.62 -41.00 29.15
CA LEU A 101 -14.82 -39.79 29.94
C LEU A 101 -15.59 -40.11 31.22
N VAL A 102 -15.08 -39.66 32.36
CA VAL A 102 -15.68 -39.88 33.68
C VAL A 102 -15.90 -38.56 34.42
N PRO A 103 -16.97 -38.41 35.23
CA PRO A 103 -17.24 -37.15 35.92
C PRO A 103 -16.09 -36.68 36.82
N PHE A 104 -15.93 -35.36 36.92
CA PHE A 104 -14.96 -34.74 37.83
C PHE A 104 -15.16 -35.22 39.28
N LYS A 105 -14.06 -35.39 40.01
CA LYS A 105 -14.05 -35.77 41.44
C LYS A 105 -14.81 -37.07 41.77
N ASN A 106 -14.98 -37.96 40.79
CA ASN A 106 -15.72 -39.22 40.97
C ASN A 106 -14.81 -40.47 40.93
N LYS A 107 -14.27 -40.84 42.10
CA LYS A 107 -13.41 -42.02 42.25
C LYS A 107 -14.08 -43.35 41.86
N LYS A 108 -15.41 -43.47 42.06
CA LYS A 108 -16.17 -44.68 41.71
C LYS A 108 -16.25 -44.85 40.19
N ALA A 109 -16.51 -43.77 39.46
CA ALA A 109 -16.55 -43.78 37.99
C ALA A 109 -15.18 -44.10 37.38
N ILE A 110 -14.10 -43.49 37.89
CA ILE A 110 -12.73 -43.80 37.48
C ILE A 110 -12.43 -45.29 37.68
N SER A 111 -12.72 -45.83 38.87
CA SER A 111 -12.46 -47.23 39.21
C SER A 111 -13.24 -48.19 38.31
N LYS A 112 -14.53 -47.91 38.08
CA LYS A 112 -15.39 -48.70 37.20
C LYS A 112 -14.83 -48.76 35.77
N ALA A 113 -14.48 -47.60 35.20
CA ALA A 113 -13.93 -47.52 33.85
C ALA A 113 -12.62 -48.31 33.69
N ILE A 114 -11.72 -48.21 34.67
CA ILE A 114 -10.44 -48.95 34.65
C ILE A 114 -10.68 -50.46 34.73
N ILE A 115 -11.54 -50.91 35.65
CA ILE A 115 -11.86 -52.33 35.83
C ILE A 115 -12.50 -52.91 34.57
N GLU A 116 -13.43 -52.18 33.95
CA GLU A 116 -14.07 -52.60 32.69
C GLU A 116 -13.04 -52.76 31.55
N LEU A 117 -12.10 -51.83 31.41
CA LEU A 117 -11.03 -51.93 30.40
C LEU A 117 -10.03 -53.05 30.69
N LEU A 118 -9.74 -53.34 31.97
CA LEU A 118 -8.87 -54.46 32.36
C LEU A 118 -9.54 -55.81 32.13
N ASN A 119 -10.84 -55.91 32.41
CA ASN A 119 -11.63 -57.15 32.21
C ASN A 119 -12.01 -57.40 30.76
N ASN A 120 -11.92 -56.40 29.89
CA ASN A 120 -12.23 -56.53 28.47
C ASN A 120 -11.03 -56.13 27.58
N PRO A 121 -10.05 -57.04 27.40
CA PRO A 121 -8.88 -56.79 26.54
C PRO A 121 -9.25 -56.44 25.10
N ALA A 122 -10.35 -57.00 24.57
CA ALA A 122 -10.81 -56.74 23.22
C ALA A 122 -11.24 -55.27 23.05
N ALA A 123 -12.08 -54.76 23.95
CA ALA A 123 -12.51 -53.35 23.94
C ALA A 123 -11.33 -52.40 24.17
N ARG A 124 -10.43 -52.75 25.11
CA ARG A 124 -9.21 -51.96 25.37
C ARG A 124 -8.32 -51.88 24.13
N ASN A 125 -8.04 -53.01 23.47
CA ASN A 125 -7.19 -53.03 22.28
C ASN A 125 -7.83 -52.35 21.08
N ALA A 126 -9.16 -52.41 20.94
CA ALA A 126 -9.89 -51.66 19.92
C ALA A 126 -9.71 -50.14 20.12
N MET A 127 -9.89 -49.65 21.34
CA MET A 127 -9.66 -48.24 21.70
C MET A 127 -8.22 -47.79 21.43
N ARG A 128 -7.23 -48.59 21.87
CA ARG A 128 -5.80 -48.34 21.61
C ARG A 128 -5.49 -48.20 20.12
N LYS A 129 -6.01 -49.13 19.32
CA LYS A 129 -5.83 -49.12 17.86
C LYS A 129 -6.47 -47.88 17.23
N GLN A 130 -7.66 -47.50 17.68
CA GLN A 130 -8.37 -46.33 17.17
C GLN A 130 -7.63 -45.03 17.51
N ALA A 131 -7.15 -44.88 18.75
CA ALA A 131 -6.32 -43.75 19.17
C ALA A 131 -5.04 -43.65 18.31
N PHE A 132 -4.33 -44.76 18.13
CA PHE A 132 -3.11 -44.79 17.30
C PHE A 132 -3.39 -44.37 15.85
N LEU A 133 -4.41 -44.95 15.20
CA LEU A 133 -4.74 -44.66 13.81
C LEU A 133 -5.11 -43.18 13.60
N LEU A 134 -5.90 -42.60 14.51
CA LEU A 134 -6.30 -41.19 14.43
C LEU A 134 -5.12 -40.26 14.68
N SER A 135 -4.26 -40.59 15.64
CA SER A 135 -3.07 -39.79 15.94
C SER A 135 -2.13 -39.61 14.74
N ARG A 136 -2.12 -40.55 13.78
CA ARG A 136 -1.27 -40.44 12.58
C ARG A 136 -1.63 -39.22 11.73
N LYS A 137 -2.90 -38.81 11.74
CA LYS A 137 -3.39 -37.60 11.06
C LYS A 137 -3.01 -36.31 11.80
N MET A 138 -2.50 -36.42 13.02
CA MET A 138 -2.07 -35.28 13.86
C MET A 138 -0.55 -35.10 13.84
N THR A 139 0.18 -35.93 13.08
CA THR A 139 1.64 -35.82 12.96
C THR A 139 2.03 -34.63 12.09
N TRP A 140 3.16 -33.99 12.41
CA TRP A 140 3.68 -32.86 11.64
C TRP A 140 3.75 -33.11 10.13
N PRO A 141 4.26 -34.25 9.63
CA PRO A 141 4.25 -34.52 8.19
C PRO A 141 2.86 -34.56 7.55
N TYR A 142 1.83 -35.03 8.28
CA TYR A 142 0.46 -35.04 7.79
C TYR A 142 -0.15 -33.63 7.80
N ILE A 143 0.09 -32.86 8.87
CA ILE A 143 -0.36 -31.47 8.99
C ILE A 143 0.26 -30.61 7.88
N VAL A 144 1.56 -30.75 7.61
CA VAL A 144 2.25 -30.04 6.52
C VAL A 144 1.61 -30.34 5.17
N LYS A 145 1.23 -31.60 4.88
CA LYS A 145 0.50 -31.95 3.65
C LYS A 145 -0.88 -31.27 3.56
N ASN A 146 -1.57 -31.08 4.69
CA ASN A 146 -2.85 -30.35 4.69
C ASN A 146 -2.64 -28.86 4.42
N TYR A 147 -1.63 -28.23 5.04
CA TYR A 147 -1.25 -26.85 4.73
C TYR A 147 -0.88 -26.68 3.26
N GLN A 148 -0.09 -27.59 2.70
CA GLN A 148 0.27 -27.56 1.28
C GLN A 148 -0.99 -27.60 0.38
N LYS A 149 -1.95 -28.49 0.67
CA LYS A 149 -3.22 -28.54 -0.07
C LYS A 149 -4.01 -27.24 0.02
N ILE A 150 -4.06 -26.62 1.21
CA ILE A 150 -4.75 -25.33 1.40
C ILE A 150 -4.05 -24.24 0.61
N PHE A 151 -2.72 -24.18 0.63
CA PHE A 151 -1.96 -23.19 -0.14
C PHE A 151 -2.11 -23.40 -1.65
N ASP A 152 -2.12 -24.64 -2.12
CA ASP A 152 -2.39 -24.95 -3.52
C ASP A 152 -3.82 -24.57 -3.93
N GLN A 153 -4.81 -24.84 -3.07
CA GLN A 153 -6.20 -24.42 -3.29
C GLN A 153 -6.34 -22.89 -3.30
N ALA A 154 -5.72 -22.18 -2.37
CA ALA A 154 -5.75 -20.71 -2.30
C ALA A 154 -4.99 -20.06 -3.47
N ARG A 155 -3.94 -20.73 -3.99
CA ARG A 155 -3.22 -20.30 -5.20
C ARG A 155 -4.07 -20.45 -6.46
N ILE A 156 -4.89 -21.51 -6.55
CA ILE A 156 -5.75 -21.80 -7.71
C ILE A 156 -7.07 -21.02 -7.63
N GLN A 157 -7.66 -20.91 -6.45
CA GLN A 157 -8.84 -20.10 -6.18
C GLN A 157 -8.39 -18.65 -5.95
N LYS A 158 -8.40 -17.83 -7.01
CA LYS A 158 -8.48 -16.38 -6.85
C LYS A 158 -9.61 -16.06 -5.86
N PRO A 159 -9.47 -15.08 -4.95
CA PRO A 159 -10.56 -14.72 -4.05
C PRO A 159 -11.74 -14.23 -4.89
N SER A 160 -12.73 -15.10 -5.07
CA SER A 160 -14.06 -14.68 -5.47
C SER A 160 -14.67 -14.02 -4.23
N ILE A 161 -14.60 -12.70 -4.16
CA ILE A 161 -15.40 -11.92 -3.22
C ILE A 161 -16.86 -12.29 -3.51
N SER A 162 -17.43 -13.11 -2.64
CA SER A 162 -18.82 -13.56 -2.74
C SER A 162 -19.73 -12.36 -2.55
N LYS A 163 -20.27 -11.87 -3.68
CA LYS A 163 -21.35 -10.89 -3.75
C LYS A 163 -22.60 -11.48 -3.09
N THR A 164 -22.96 -10.99 -1.92
CA THR A 164 -24.35 -11.09 -1.47
C THR A 164 -25.19 -10.23 -2.41
N LYS A 165 -26.03 -10.89 -3.22
CA LYS A 165 -26.94 -10.26 -4.17
C LYS A 165 -27.99 -9.44 -3.41
N LYS A 166 -27.74 -8.15 -3.24
CA LYS A 166 -28.82 -7.13 -3.24
C LYS A 166 -29.31 -6.96 -4.69
N PRO A 167 -30.55 -6.52 -4.93
CA PRO A 167 -31.01 -6.20 -6.28
C PRO A 167 -30.05 -5.18 -6.88
N ILE A 168 -29.39 -5.55 -7.97
CA ILE A 168 -28.42 -4.69 -8.66
C ILE A 168 -29.25 -3.77 -9.57
N GLU A 169 -29.36 -2.51 -9.17
CA GLU A 169 -29.59 -1.42 -10.12
C GLU A 169 -28.51 -1.50 -11.19
N SER A 170 -28.90 -1.40 -12.46
CA SER A 170 -27.97 -1.44 -13.59
C SER A 170 -26.88 -0.38 -13.42
N LEU A 171 -25.61 -0.78 -13.53
CA LEU A 171 -24.41 0.09 -13.58
C LEU A 171 -24.37 1.07 -14.78
N ASP A 172 -25.45 1.18 -15.54
CA ASP A 172 -25.65 2.21 -16.57
C ASP A 172 -25.91 3.60 -15.98
N SER A 173 -26.07 3.72 -14.65
CA SER A 173 -25.97 5.03 -13.99
C SER A 173 -24.50 5.42 -13.87
N ASP A 174 -24.12 6.46 -14.60
CA ASP A 174 -22.82 7.13 -14.72
C ASP A 174 -22.30 7.73 -13.39
N THR A 175 -22.49 7.07 -12.24
CA THR A 175 -22.01 7.51 -10.93
C THR A 175 -20.53 7.16 -10.79
N ARG A 176 -19.71 7.96 -11.47
CA ARG A 176 -18.25 8.00 -11.34
C ARG A 176 -17.90 8.69 -10.03
N ASP A 177 -18.14 8.00 -8.92
CA ASP A 177 -17.93 8.58 -7.60
C ASP A 177 -16.42 8.74 -7.34
N LEU A 178 -15.98 10.00 -7.26
CA LEU A 178 -14.63 10.36 -6.86
C LEU A 178 -14.53 10.33 -5.32
N PRO A 179 -13.40 9.86 -4.76
CA PRO A 179 -13.19 9.95 -3.31
C PRO A 179 -13.14 11.42 -2.88
N ALA A 180 -13.58 11.70 -1.66
CA ALA A 180 -13.40 13.03 -1.07
C ALA A 180 -11.90 13.34 -0.89
N ILE A 181 -11.51 14.59 -1.13
CA ILE A 181 -10.14 15.05 -0.85
C ILE A 181 -9.87 14.93 0.66
N ARG A 182 -8.77 14.27 1.02
CA ARG A 182 -8.28 14.16 2.39
C ARG A 182 -6.83 14.63 2.44
N ILE A 183 -6.57 15.67 3.22
CA ILE A 183 -5.24 16.30 3.31
C ILE A 183 -4.46 15.90 4.57
N ASN A 184 -4.95 14.96 5.39
CA ASN A 184 -4.31 14.57 6.65
C ASN A 184 -2.85 14.13 6.44
N HIS A 185 -2.57 13.30 5.44
CA HIS A 185 -1.21 12.88 5.17
C HIS A 185 -0.32 13.99 4.59
N LEU A 186 -0.89 14.91 3.80
CA LEU A 186 -0.19 16.12 3.34
C LEU A 186 0.26 16.98 4.53
N LEU A 187 -0.63 17.17 5.51
CA LEU A 187 -0.33 17.86 6.76
C LEU A 187 0.74 17.11 7.56
N ASN A 188 0.67 15.78 7.65
CA ASN A 188 1.67 14.97 8.35
C ASN A 188 3.08 15.08 7.75
N LEU A 189 3.18 15.20 6.42
CA LEU A 189 4.46 15.35 5.72
C LEU A 189 4.99 16.79 5.72
N THR A 190 4.19 17.77 6.12
CA THR A 190 4.56 19.19 6.07
C THR A 190 4.88 19.72 7.46
N ASP A 191 6.03 20.40 7.60
CA ASP A 191 6.34 21.21 8.76
C ASP A 191 6.53 22.69 8.38
N SER A 192 6.99 23.52 9.31
CA SER A 192 7.18 24.96 9.09
C SER A 192 8.23 25.32 8.03
N THR A 193 9.00 24.34 7.54
CA THR A 193 10.01 24.50 6.49
C THR A 193 9.41 24.24 5.11
N GLY A 194 8.68 23.14 4.95
CA GLY A 194 8.28 22.58 3.66
C GLY A 194 7.70 21.16 3.82
N ILE A 195 7.42 20.51 2.70
CA ILE A 195 7.03 19.09 2.67
C ILE A 195 8.26 18.17 2.60
N LEU A 196 8.29 17.14 3.45
CA LEU A 196 9.32 16.11 3.51
C LEU A 196 9.19 15.13 2.33
N GLN A 197 10.31 14.75 1.71
CA GLN A 197 10.32 13.99 0.45
C GLN A 197 9.68 12.60 0.57
N HIS A 198 10.02 11.88 1.64
CA HIS A 198 9.75 10.46 1.77
C HIS A 198 9.08 10.12 3.09
N ALA A 199 8.38 8.98 3.09
CA ALA A 199 7.80 8.38 4.28
C ALA A 199 8.20 6.92 4.37
N LYS A 200 8.30 6.39 5.59
CA LYS A 200 8.34 4.95 5.84
C LYS A 200 6.95 4.53 6.28
N TYR A 201 6.26 3.76 5.44
CA TYR A 201 4.80 3.63 5.53
C TYR A 201 4.14 5.02 5.50
N SER A 202 3.30 5.35 6.49
CA SER A 202 2.66 6.66 6.62
C SER A 202 3.42 7.63 7.53
N PHE A 203 4.63 7.28 7.99
CA PHE A 203 5.41 8.14 8.89
C PHE A 203 6.47 8.92 8.11
N PRO A 204 6.57 10.26 8.30
CA PRO A 204 7.59 11.05 7.62
C PRO A 204 9.01 10.53 7.89
N ASN A 205 9.84 10.45 6.84
CA ASN A 205 11.23 10.01 6.95
C ASN A 205 12.16 11.22 7.08
N TYR A 206 12.48 11.60 8.31
CA TYR A 206 13.33 12.76 8.60
C TYR A 206 14.77 12.64 8.07
N HIS A 207 15.25 11.45 7.70
CA HIS A 207 16.61 11.31 7.16
C HIS A 207 16.76 11.92 5.76
N GLU A 208 15.66 12.09 5.03
CA GLU A 208 15.67 12.49 3.62
C GLU A 208 15.45 14.01 3.43
N GLY A 209 14.97 14.72 4.45
CA GLY A 209 14.72 16.16 4.37
C GLY A 209 13.67 16.53 3.31
N TYR A 210 13.95 17.59 2.56
CA TYR A 210 13.01 18.26 1.65
C TYR A 210 13.62 18.39 0.25
N CYS A 211 12.76 18.45 -0.77
CA CYS A 211 13.19 18.85 -2.10
C CYS A 211 12.30 19.92 -2.74
N THR A 212 12.88 20.70 -3.64
CA THR A 212 12.17 21.68 -4.47
C THR A 212 11.13 21.00 -5.36
N ASP A 213 11.41 19.80 -5.87
CA ASP A 213 10.47 19.01 -6.67
C ASP A 213 9.11 18.81 -5.98
N ASP A 214 9.12 18.39 -4.70
CA ASP A 214 7.91 18.09 -3.95
C ASP A 214 7.23 19.36 -3.41
N ASN A 215 8.01 20.35 -2.95
CA ASN A 215 7.46 21.64 -2.52
C ASN A 215 6.81 22.39 -3.70
N ALA A 216 7.34 22.27 -4.91
CA ALA A 216 6.72 22.80 -6.11
C ALA A 216 5.37 22.13 -6.40
N ARG A 217 5.29 20.79 -6.36
CA ARG A 217 4.01 20.06 -6.52
C ARG A 217 3.01 20.41 -5.42
N ALA A 218 3.47 20.60 -4.19
CA ALA A 218 2.64 20.96 -3.06
C ALA A 218 2.04 22.36 -3.22
N LEU A 219 2.80 23.32 -3.77
CA LEU A 219 2.28 24.65 -4.11
C LEU A 219 1.25 24.61 -5.24
N ILE A 220 1.44 23.78 -6.27
CA ILE A 220 0.42 23.54 -7.33
C ILE A 220 -0.85 22.97 -6.70
N LEU A 221 -0.72 21.97 -5.83
CA LEU A 221 -1.86 21.37 -5.15
C LEU A 221 -2.59 22.41 -4.29
N HIS A 222 -1.88 23.23 -3.53
CA HIS A 222 -2.46 24.34 -2.77
C HIS A 222 -3.33 25.25 -3.65
N ALA A 223 -2.81 25.66 -4.81
CA ALA A 223 -3.56 26.48 -5.77
C ALA A 223 -4.84 25.78 -6.26
N TYR A 224 -4.80 24.47 -6.50
CA TYR A 224 -5.99 23.69 -6.89
C TYR A 224 -7.00 23.55 -5.75
N LEU A 225 -6.53 23.36 -4.51
CA LEU A 225 -7.40 23.29 -3.33
C LEU A 225 -8.10 24.62 -3.07
N GLN A 226 -7.41 25.76 -3.28
CA GLN A 226 -8.03 27.09 -3.20
C GLN A 226 -9.11 27.26 -4.28
N LYS A 227 -8.81 26.92 -5.53
CA LYS A 227 -9.80 26.99 -6.63
C LYS A 227 -11.04 26.13 -6.38
N LEU A 228 -10.86 24.97 -5.75
CA LEU A 228 -11.93 24.05 -5.39
C LEU A 228 -12.66 24.42 -4.08
N GLU A 229 -12.24 25.49 -3.39
CA GLU A 229 -12.81 25.94 -2.12
C GLU A 229 -12.86 24.81 -1.07
N ILE A 230 -11.80 24.00 -1.00
CA ILE A 230 -11.72 22.88 -0.05
C ILE A 230 -11.53 23.41 1.38
N GLU A 231 -12.24 22.79 2.34
CA GLU A 231 -12.09 23.05 3.76
C GLU A 231 -11.08 22.06 4.42
N PRO A 232 -10.36 22.47 5.48
CA PRO A 232 -10.47 23.76 6.15
C PRO A 232 -9.60 24.85 5.48
N ALA A 233 -10.21 25.99 5.14
CA ALA A 233 -9.59 27.05 4.32
C ALA A 233 -8.35 27.67 4.97
N LYS A 234 -8.33 27.75 6.31
CA LYS A 234 -7.20 28.33 7.07
C LYS A 234 -5.94 27.50 6.92
N GLU A 235 -6.01 26.20 7.18
CA GLU A 235 -4.89 25.27 7.09
C GLU A 235 -4.36 25.22 5.65
N ILE A 236 -5.26 25.21 4.65
CA ILE A 236 -4.86 25.28 3.24
C ILE A 236 -4.10 26.57 2.95
N SER A 237 -4.52 27.72 3.47
CA SER A 237 -3.79 28.99 3.32
C SER A 237 -2.42 28.98 3.98
N GLU A 238 -2.29 28.36 5.15
CA GLU A 238 -1.01 28.24 5.87
C GLU A 238 -0.01 27.38 5.07
N LEU A 239 -0.47 26.26 4.48
CA LEU A 239 0.33 25.41 3.61
C LEU A 239 0.91 26.18 2.41
N GLY A 240 0.11 27.03 1.77
CA GLY A 240 0.57 27.86 0.65
C GLY A 240 1.75 28.75 1.02
N SER A 241 1.72 29.35 2.21
CA SER A 241 2.80 30.22 2.72
C SER A 241 4.08 29.42 2.90
N ILE A 242 3.98 28.21 3.44
CA ILE A 242 5.12 27.30 3.67
C ILE A 242 5.78 26.95 2.34
N TYR A 243 5.02 26.47 1.36
CA TYR A 243 5.59 26.00 0.10
C TYR A 243 6.17 27.14 -0.75
N LEU A 244 5.50 28.30 -0.81
CA LEU A 244 6.03 29.45 -1.54
C LEU A 244 7.29 30.02 -0.85
N ALA A 245 7.32 30.07 0.48
CA ALA A 245 8.52 30.46 1.22
C ALA A 245 9.68 29.48 1.01
N PHE A 246 9.42 28.17 0.94
CA PHE A 246 10.43 27.18 0.61
C PHE A 246 11.03 27.43 -0.78
N LEU A 247 10.20 27.64 -1.81
CA LEU A 247 10.68 27.93 -3.17
C LEU A 247 11.48 29.23 -3.22
N SER A 248 11.04 30.27 -2.51
CA SER A 248 11.79 31.52 -2.36
C SER A 248 13.18 31.27 -1.73
N TYR A 249 13.24 30.49 -0.66
CA TYR A 249 14.50 30.13 0.01
C TYR A 249 15.40 29.23 -0.86
N ALA A 250 14.81 28.36 -1.68
CA ALA A 250 15.52 27.48 -2.60
C ALA A 250 16.15 28.24 -3.78
N PHE A 251 15.61 29.40 -4.15
CA PHE A 251 16.11 30.19 -5.26
C PHE A 251 17.42 30.88 -4.91
N ASN A 252 18.48 30.55 -5.65
CA ASN A 252 19.80 31.16 -5.50
C ASN A 252 19.99 32.28 -6.52
N GLU A 253 19.76 33.53 -6.11
CA GLU A 253 19.86 34.70 -6.98
C GLU A 253 21.23 34.86 -7.66
N LYS A 254 22.32 34.42 -7.00
CA LYS A 254 23.67 34.52 -7.59
C LYS A 254 23.84 33.65 -8.84
N THR A 255 23.14 32.52 -8.86
CA THR A 255 23.23 31.53 -9.95
C THR A 255 22.04 31.58 -10.89
N GLY A 256 20.93 32.23 -10.49
CA GLY A 256 19.66 32.18 -11.21
C GLY A 256 19.05 30.77 -11.26
N ARG A 257 19.39 29.90 -10.28
CA ARG A 257 18.97 28.50 -10.21
C ARG A 257 18.35 28.18 -8.87
N PHE A 258 17.45 27.19 -8.83
CA PHE A 258 16.98 26.60 -7.59
C PHE A 258 17.97 25.53 -7.13
N ARG A 259 18.19 25.47 -5.82
CA ARG A 259 18.72 24.27 -5.15
C ARG A 259 17.58 23.25 -5.06
N ASN A 260 17.86 21.94 -5.12
CA ASN A 260 16.82 20.93 -4.93
C ASN A 260 16.78 20.43 -3.49
N PHE A 261 17.89 19.87 -3.00
CA PHE A 261 17.89 19.11 -1.76
C PHE A 261 18.27 19.95 -0.53
N LEU A 262 17.35 20.01 0.43
CA LEU A 262 17.57 20.57 1.76
C LEU A 262 17.52 19.45 2.79
N SER A 263 18.60 19.26 3.55
CA SER A 263 18.59 18.29 4.65
C SER A 263 17.59 18.69 5.74
N TYR A 264 17.22 17.73 6.59
CA TYR A 264 16.35 17.98 7.74
C TYR A 264 16.92 19.01 8.74
N ASN A 265 18.24 19.10 8.84
CA ASN A 265 18.94 20.14 9.61
C ASN A 265 19.01 21.50 8.88
N ARG A 266 18.23 21.66 7.81
CA ARG A 266 18.08 22.89 7.01
C ARG A 266 19.38 23.38 6.37
N GLN A 267 20.24 22.43 5.99
CA GLN A 267 21.44 22.69 5.21
C GLN A 267 21.21 22.28 3.76
N TRP A 268 21.50 23.19 2.83
CA TRP A 268 21.50 22.90 1.40
C TRP A 268 22.59 21.88 1.08
N LEU A 269 22.22 20.82 0.39
CA LEU A 269 23.14 19.73 0.03
C LEU A 269 23.84 19.96 -1.31
N GLU A 270 23.42 21.00 -2.04
CA GLU A 270 23.96 21.38 -3.33
C GLU A 270 23.80 22.89 -3.59
N GLU A 271 24.62 23.43 -4.48
CA GLU A 271 24.54 24.84 -4.91
C GLU A 271 23.55 25.06 -6.05
N THR A 272 23.28 24.03 -6.85
CA THR A 272 22.39 24.07 -8.01
C THR A 272 21.73 22.71 -8.18
N GLY A 273 20.40 22.70 -8.14
CA GLY A 273 19.60 21.50 -8.37
C GLY A 273 19.47 21.14 -9.85
N SER A 274 18.73 20.06 -10.12
CA SER A 274 18.46 19.57 -11.47
C SER A 274 17.69 20.58 -12.34
N GLU A 275 17.79 20.44 -13.66
CA GLU A 275 16.97 21.24 -14.59
C GLU A 275 15.47 20.99 -14.37
N ASP A 276 15.12 19.74 -14.06
CA ASP A 276 13.76 19.31 -13.78
C ASP A 276 13.15 20.00 -12.56
N SER A 277 13.88 20.08 -11.44
CA SER A 277 13.38 20.74 -10.24
C SER A 277 13.18 22.25 -10.45
N HIS A 278 14.06 22.86 -11.24
CA HIS A 278 13.90 24.24 -11.68
C HIS A 278 12.65 24.42 -12.56
N GLY A 279 12.45 23.54 -13.55
CA GLY A 279 11.25 23.57 -14.40
C GLY A 279 9.96 23.42 -13.59
N ARG A 280 9.93 22.51 -12.60
CA ARG A 280 8.80 22.34 -11.69
C ARG A 280 8.55 23.55 -10.80
N ALA A 281 9.60 24.18 -10.30
CA ALA A 281 9.47 25.41 -9.53
C ALA A 281 8.82 26.52 -10.38
N ILE A 282 9.22 26.69 -11.64
CA ILE A 282 8.56 27.62 -12.56
C ILE A 282 7.09 27.25 -12.78
N TRP A 283 6.78 25.96 -12.96
CA TRP A 283 5.40 25.48 -13.06
C TRP A 283 4.56 25.87 -11.84
N ALA A 284 5.10 25.64 -10.65
CA ALA A 284 4.44 25.97 -9.41
C ALA A 284 4.20 27.47 -9.23
N LEU A 285 5.20 28.30 -9.54
CA LEU A 285 5.10 29.76 -9.43
C LEU A 285 4.06 30.33 -10.42
N GLY A 286 4.05 29.84 -11.66
CA GLY A 286 3.06 30.24 -12.67
C GLY A 286 1.63 29.86 -12.26
N THR A 287 1.45 28.63 -11.77
CA THR A 287 0.16 28.14 -11.26
C THR A 287 -0.31 28.93 -10.03
N CYS A 288 0.61 29.23 -9.11
CA CYS A 288 0.32 30.03 -7.91
C CYS A 288 -0.14 31.44 -8.29
N ALA A 289 0.57 32.10 -9.21
CA ALA A 289 0.21 33.44 -9.68
C ALA A 289 -1.19 33.47 -10.33
N LYS A 290 -1.59 32.41 -11.04
CA LYS A 290 -2.91 32.32 -11.68
C LYS A 290 -4.07 32.20 -10.71
N TYR A 291 -3.95 31.29 -9.75
CA TYR A 291 -5.09 30.85 -8.94
C TYR A 291 -5.16 31.48 -7.55
N THR A 292 -4.07 32.10 -7.06
CA THR A 292 -4.10 32.72 -5.72
C THR A 292 -5.02 33.93 -5.68
N HIS A 293 -5.76 34.06 -4.58
CA HIS A 293 -6.55 35.27 -4.27
C HIS A 293 -5.76 36.31 -3.46
N GLN A 294 -4.52 35.99 -3.07
CA GLN A 294 -3.69 36.85 -2.23
C GLN A 294 -2.66 37.61 -3.07
N PRO A 295 -2.70 38.96 -3.10
CA PRO A 295 -1.75 39.74 -3.90
C PRO A 295 -0.28 39.51 -3.53
N SER A 296 0.03 39.28 -2.25
CA SER A 296 1.39 38.99 -1.78
C SER A 296 1.96 37.71 -2.39
N PHE A 297 1.14 36.66 -2.54
CA PHE A 297 1.54 35.40 -3.16
C PHE A 297 1.83 35.61 -4.65
N SER A 298 0.92 36.29 -5.37
CA SER A 298 1.09 36.56 -6.79
C SER A 298 2.34 37.40 -7.05
N ASN A 299 2.60 38.42 -6.23
CA ASN A 299 3.79 39.27 -6.35
C ASN A 299 5.09 38.48 -6.16
N LEU A 300 5.20 37.72 -5.06
CA LEU A 300 6.40 36.93 -4.78
C LEU A 300 6.61 35.82 -5.83
N ALA A 301 5.54 35.14 -6.23
CA ALA A 301 5.61 34.11 -7.26
C ALA A 301 6.09 34.68 -8.60
N SER A 302 5.53 35.83 -9.02
CA SER A 302 5.93 36.53 -10.24
C SER A 302 7.39 37.01 -10.19
N GLU A 303 7.83 37.54 -9.05
CA GLU A 303 9.20 38.02 -8.87
C GLU A 303 10.21 36.88 -9.05
N ILE A 304 10.01 35.76 -8.35
CA ILE A 304 10.92 34.61 -8.42
C ILE A 304 10.88 33.99 -9.83
N LEU A 305 9.69 33.86 -10.42
CA LEU A 305 9.53 33.31 -11.77
C LEU A 305 10.34 34.11 -12.79
N ASN A 306 10.20 35.44 -12.78
CA ASN A 306 10.91 36.32 -13.70
C ASN A 306 12.44 36.26 -13.53
N LYS A 307 12.93 36.13 -12.29
CA LYS A 307 14.36 35.94 -12.00
C LYS A 307 14.88 34.57 -12.46
N ALA A 308 14.07 33.52 -12.33
CA ALA A 308 14.46 32.15 -12.67
C ALA A 308 14.40 31.84 -14.17
N LEU A 309 13.49 32.49 -14.89
CA LEU A 309 13.15 32.17 -16.27
C LEU A 309 14.33 32.22 -17.27
N PRO A 310 15.25 33.21 -17.25
CA PRO A 310 16.29 33.31 -18.27
C PRO A 310 17.18 32.07 -18.38
N THR A 311 17.48 31.43 -17.26
CA THR A 311 18.38 30.26 -17.22
C THR A 311 17.81 29.07 -17.98
N THR A 312 16.49 28.97 -18.12
CA THR A 312 15.79 27.88 -18.84
C THR A 312 16.17 27.78 -20.32
N LEU A 313 16.59 28.89 -20.94
CA LEU A 313 17.06 28.91 -22.32
C LEU A 313 18.33 28.08 -22.54
N SER A 314 19.10 27.84 -21.49
CA SER A 314 20.33 27.03 -21.52
C SER A 314 20.11 25.54 -21.29
N PHE A 315 18.91 25.14 -20.84
CA PHE A 315 18.64 23.75 -20.46
C PHE A 315 18.69 22.78 -21.63
N THR A 316 18.92 21.52 -21.30
CA THR A 316 18.97 20.38 -22.22
C THR A 316 17.92 19.31 -21.92
N SER A 317 17.37 19.27 -20.71
CA SER A 317 16.31 18.36 -20.29
C SER A 317 14.98 18.70 -20.96
N PRO A 318 14.38 17.75 -21.70
CA PRO A 318 13.05 17.94 -22.29
C PRO A 318 11.96 18.12 -21.24
N ARG A 319 12.07 17.45 -20.09
CA ARG A 319 11.10 17.60 -18.99
C ARG A 319 11.18 18.98 -18.38
N ALA A 320 12.38 19.52 -18.19
CA ALA A 320 12.55 20.89 -17.71
C ALA A 320 11.88 21.91 -18.65
N TRP A 321 12.07 21.78 -19.97
CA TRP A 321 11.35 22.61 -20.94
C TRP A 321 9.84 22.46 -20.84
N ALA A 322 9.35 21.22 -20.73
CA ALA A 322 7.92 20.93 -20.63
C ALA A 322 7.29 21.53 -19.37
N PHE A 323 7.90 21.35 -18.19
CA PHE A 323 7.41 21.97 -16.95
C PHE A 323 7.41 23.49 -17.03
N THR A 324 8.47 24.10 -17.57
CA THR A 324 8.52 25.55 -17.79
C THR A 324 7.38 26.00 -18.70
N LEU A 325 7.16 25.36 -19.85
CA LEU A 325 6.08 25.72 -20.78
C LEU A 325 4.69 25.67 -20.12
N ILE A 326 4.42 24.62 -19.33
CA ILE A 326 3.16 24.50 -18.58
C ILE A 326 3.05 25.62 -17.54
N GLY A 327 4.13 25.95 -16.82
CA GLY A 327 4.12 27.09 -15.88
C GLY A 327 3.83 28.43 -16.55
N LEU A 328 4.45 28.67 -17.69
CA LEU A 328 4.30 29.93 -18.42
C LEU A 328 2.90 30.10 -19.00
N ILE A 329 2.24 29.03 -19.47
CA ILE A 329 0.87 29.16 -19.97
C ILE A 329 -0.08 29.54 -18.84
N GLU A 330 0.07 28.93 -17.66
CA GLU A 330 -0.72 29.26 -16.47
C GLU A 330 -0.51 30.73 -16.07
N TYR A 331 0.75 31.19 -16.10
CA TYR A 331 1.08 32.58 -15.79
C TYR A 331 0.47 33.58 -16.78
N LEU A 332 0.59 33.31 -18.08
CA LEU A 332 0.13 34.23 -19.15
C LEU A 332 -1.40 34.39 -19.19
N ASP A 333 -2.14 33.34 -18.81
CA ASP A 333 -3.60 33.40 -18.67
C ASP A 333 -4.04 34.44 -17.62
N HIS A 334 -3.20 34.72 -16.62
CA HIS A 334 -3.47 35.69 -15.56
C HIS A 334 -2.98 37.10 -15.90
N SER A 335 -1.73 37.24 -16.36
CA SER A 335 -1.04 38.54 -16.41
C SER A 335 -1.19 39.31 -17.74
N LYS A 336 -1.80 38.71 -18.78
CA LYS A 336 -1.93 39.26 -20.16
C LYS A 336 -0.60 39.74 -20.77
N LYS A 337 -0.05 38.94 -21.69
CA LYS A 337 1.08 39.29 -22.58
C LYS A 337 2.25 40.00 -21.87
N ASP A 338 2.92 39.28 -20.98
CA ASP A 338 4.26 39.69 -20.56
C ASP A 338 5.23 39.54 -21.75
N GLU A 339 5.76 40.66 -22.22
CA GLU A 339 6.68 40.74 -23.37
C GLU A 339 8.00 39.99 -23.11
N ASN A 340 8.38 39.78 -21.84
CA ASN A 340 9.61 39.05 -21.49
C ASN A 340 9.43 37.53 -21.52
N ILE A 341 8.22 37.04 -21.27
CA ILE A 341 7.91 35.60 -21.18
C ILE A 341 7.68 35.00 -22.56
N THR A 342 7.01 35.74 -23.44
CA THR A 342 6.60 35.26 -24.77
C THR A 342 7.78 34.72 -25.60
N PRO A 343 8.96 35.41 -25.68
CA PRO A 343 10.12 34.89 -26.42
C PRO A 343 10.69 33.60 -25.84
N VAL A 344 10.71 33.47 -24.50
CA VAL A 344 11.19 32.25 -23.83
C VAL A 344 10.25 31.09 -24.13
N PHE A 345 8.93 31.31 -23.98
CA PHE A 345 7.91 30.31 -24.32
C PHE A 345 8.06 29.82 -25.75
N GLN A 346 8.14 30.73 -26.72
CA GLN A 346 8.32 30.39 -28.13
C GLN A 346 9.60 29.57 -28.38
N THR A 347 10.70 29.94 -27.72
CA THR A 347 11.99 29.25 -27.89
C THR A 347 11.93 27.83 -27.35
N LEU A 348 11.39 27.63 -26.14
CA LEU A 348 11.28 26.31 -25.53
C LEU A 348 10.29 25.41 -26.28
N ALA A 349 9.14 25.95 -26.73
CA ALA A 349 8.17 25.22 -27.54
C ALA A 349 8.80 24.73 -28.86
N LYS A 350 9.58 25.59 -29.53
CA LYS A 350 10.33 25.21 -30.74
C LYS A 350 11.38 24.15 -30.47
N LYS A 351 12.12 24.22 -29.36
CA LYS A 351 13.10 23.19 -28.97
C LYS A 351 12.42 21.83 -28.77
N LEU A 352 11.31 21.79 -28.02
CA LEU A 352 10.56 20.57 -27.76
C LEU A 352 9.96 19.98 -29.04
N HIS A 353 9.40 20.82 -29.92
CA HIS A 353 8.90 20.38 -31.22
C HIS A 353 10.03 19.83 -32.12
N LYS A 354 11.18 20.51 -32.14
CA LYS A 354 12.34 20.05 -32.91
C LYS A 354 12.87 18.71 -32.39
N LEU A 355 12.84 18.50 -31.08
CA LEU A 355 13.19 17.21 -30.46
C LEU A 355 12.25 16.10 -30.94
N TYR A 356 10.93 16.33 -30.98
CA TYR A 356 9.97 15.40 -31.55
C TYR A 356 10.29 15.09 -33.03
N GLN A 357 10.43 16.14 -33.85
CA GLN A 357 10.70 16.01 -35.28
C GLN A 357 11.96 15.18 -35.57
N ASN A 358 12.99 15.29 -34.74
CA ASN A 358 14.26 14.59 -34.93
C ASN A 358 14.21 13.09 -34.54
N ASN A 359 13.28 12.66 -33.68
CA ASN A 359 13.28 11.30 -33.12
C ASN A 359 12.05 10.46 -33.50
N HIS A 360 10.93 11.12 -33.84
CA HIS A 360 9.70 10.42 -34.16
C HIS A 360 9.81 9.58 -35.44
N SER A 361 9.08 8.48 -35.47
CA SER A 361 8.93 7.59 -36.63
C SER A 361 7.55 6.93 -36.58
N ALA A 362 7.15 6.24 -37.65
CA ALA A 362 5.83 5.62 -37.73
C ALA A 362 5.51 4.67 -36.55
N ASP A 363 6.50 3.88 -36.12
CA ASP A 363 6.35 2.91 -35.02
C ASP A 363 6.71 3.49 -33.64
N TRP A 364 7.24 4.72 -33.61
CA TRP A 364 7.71 5.39 -32.40
C TRP A 364 7.49 6.91 -32.51
N PRO A 365 6.25 7.39 -32.43
CA PRO A 365 5.90 8.80 -32.48
C PRO A 365 6.22 9.48 -31.14
N TRP A 366 7.50 9.49 -30.77
CA TRP A 366 7.98 9.97 -29.48
C TRP A 366 9.21 10.87 -29.59
N PHE A 367 9.45 11.63 -28.52
CA PHE A 367 10.48 12.69 -28.44
C PHE A 367 11.90 12.16 -28.28
N GLU A 368 12.06 10.94 -27.77
CA GLU A 368 13.35 10.35 -27.39
C GLU A 368 13.36 8.87 -27.75
N ASP A 369 14.52 8.22 -27.71
CA ASP A 369 14.61 6.75 -27.88
C ASP A 369 14.17 5.96 -26.64
N ILE A 370 13.71 6.63 -25.59
CA ILE A 370 13.22 6.00 -24.35
C ILE A 370 11.91 6.64 -23.87
N LEU A 371 11.06 5.88 -23.19
CA LEU A 371 10.13 6.42 -22.19
C LEU A 371 10.84 6.39 -20.83
N ALA A 372 11.07 7.57 -20.27
CA ALA A 372 11.69 7.74 -18.96
C ALA A 372 10.59 7.94 -17.89
N TYR A 373 10.47 9.15 -17.36
CA TYR A 373 9.47 9.54 -16.35
C TYR A 373 8.77 10.84 -16.74
N ALA A 374 7.67 11.12 -16.04
CA ALA A 374 6.69 12.16 -16.31
C ALA A 374 6.37 12.29 -17.81
N ASN A 375 6.32 11.16 -18.53
CA ASN A 375 6.47 11.14 -19.99
C ASN A 375 5.43 12.02 -20.69
N ALA A 376 4.17 11.91 -20.27
CA ALA A 376 3.06 12.65 -20.86
C ALA A 376 3.19 14.18 -20.74
N LYS A 377 4.08 14.71 -19.90
CA LYS A 377 4.32 16.17 -19.82
C LYS A 377 4.96 16.72 -21.09
N LEU A 378 5.72 15.91 -21.84
CA LEU A 378 6.24 16.33 -23.15
C LEU A 378 5.10 16.57 -24.14
N SER A 379 4.18 15.62 -24.26
CA SER A 379 3.00 15.76 -25.10
C SER A 379 2.10 16.90 -24.63
N HIS A 380 1.85 17.01 -23.32
CA HIS A 380 1.09 18.12 -22.72
C HIS A 380 1.68 19.48 -23.14
N ALA A 381 2.97 19.69 -22.90
CA ALA A 381 3.65 20.93 -23.24
C ALA A 381 3.62 21.24 -24.74
N LEU A 382 3.71 20.22 -25.60
CA LEU A 382 3.64 20.39 -27.05
C LEU A 382 2.22 20.76 -27.51
N ILE A 383 1.19 20.16 -26.91
CA ILE A 383 -0.23 20.49 -27.16
C ILE A 383 -0.49 21.96 -26.82
N ILE A 384 -0.17 22.40 -25.59
CA ILE A 384 -0.41 23.79 -25.19
C ILE A 384 0.44 24.78 -25.99
N GLY A 385 1.69 24.40 -26.33
CA GLY A 385 2.58 25.21 -27.15
C GLY A 385 2.05 25.39 -28.57
N GLY A 386 1.61 24.31 -29.21
CA GLY A 386 1.00 24.34 -30.53
C GLY A 386 -0.27 25.18 -30.56
N HIS A 387 -1.14 25.03 -29.55
CA HIS A 387 -2.36 25.81 -29.43
C HIS A 387 -2.06 27.31 -29.24
N ALA A 388 -1.24 27.66 -28.24
CA ALA A 388 -0.91 29.06 -27.93
C ALA A 388 -0.18 29.78 -29.07
N LEU A 389 0.64 29.06 -29.84
CA LEU A 389 1.37 29.61 -30.99
C LEU A 389 0.61 29.48 -32.32
N SER A 390 -0.63 28.95 -32.30
CA SER A 390 -1.41 28.69 -33.52
C SER A 390 -0.66 27.83 -34.54
N ASN A 391 0.20 26.91 -34.07
CA ASN A 391 0.97 25.98 -34.88
C ASN A 391 0.29 24.61 -34.87
N GLN A 392 -0.44 24.32 -35.96
CA GLN A 392 -1.23 23.09 -36.10
C GLN A 392 -0.35 21.83 -36.17
N GLU A 393 0.83 21.89 -36.79
CA GLU A 393 1.75 20.74 -36.86
C GLU A 393 2.23 20.35 -35.45
N MET A 394 2.65 21.35 -34.67
CA MET A 394 3.08 21.16 -33.28
C MET A 394 1.93 20.63 -32.41
N PHE A 395 0.73 21.19 -32.56
CA PHE A 395 -0.45 20.76 -31.83
C PHE A 395 -0.79 19.29 -32.12
N GLN A 396 -0.80 18.90 -33.41
CA GLN A 396 -1.09 17.54 -33.83
C GLN A 396 -0.02 16.55 -33.36
N ALA A 397 1.27 16.89 -33.47
CA ALA A 397 2.36 16.09 -32.92
C ALA A 397 2.20 15.84 -31.40
N GLY A 398 1.71 16.83 -30.67
CA GLY A 398 1.38 16.69 -29.25
C GLY A 398 0.26 15.68 -29.00
N LEU A 399 -0.83 15.74 -29.80
CA LEU A 399 -1.94 14.80 -29.70
C LEU A 399 -1.55 13.38 -30.12
N ASP A 400 -0.80 13.23 -31.22
CA ASP A 400 -0.37 11.94 -31.75
C ASP A 400 0.56 11.22 -30.77
N SER A 401 1.54 11.94 -30.21
CA SER A 401 2.44 11.40 -29.18
C SER A 401 1.70 11.01 -27.90
N LEU A 402 0.72 11.81 -27.46
CA LEU A 402 -0.10 11.47 -26.29
C LEU A 402 -0.97 10.24 -26.54
N GLN A 403 -1.59 10.15 -27.72
CA GLN A 403 -2.43 9.03 -28.11
C GLN A 403 -1.61 7.74 -28.13
N TRP A 404 -0.44 7.76 -28.76
CA TRP A 404 0.46 6.62 -28.79
C TRP A 404 0.96 6.24 -27.39
N LEU A 405 1.29 7.21 -26.54
CA LEU A 405 1.69 6.92 -25.16
C LEU A 405 0.56 6.24 -24.37
N CYS A 406 -0.68 6.73 -24.49
CA CYS A 406 -1.84 6.11 -23.82
C CYS A 406 -2.08 4.68 -24.31
N GLN A 407 -1.95 4.43 -25.61
CA GLN A 407 -2.05 3.09 -26.20
C GLN A 407 -0.94 2.16 -25.71
N THR A 408 0.30 2.64 -25.71
CA THR A 408 1.49 1.91 -25.24
C THR A 408 1.38 1.56 -23.75
N GLN A 409 0.82 2.46 -22.94
CA GLN A 409 0.58 2.28 -21.51
C GLN A 409 -0.82 1.73 -21.19
N THR A 410 -1.44 1.00 -22.13
CA THR A 410 -2.72 0.30 -21.90
C THR A 410 -2.53 -1.19 -22.16
N ASN A 411 -2.94 -2.04 -21.22
CA ASN A 411 -2.84 -3.48 -21.38
C ASN A 411 -4.02 -4.09 -22.15
N SER A 412 -3.93 -5.38 -22.44
CA SER A 412 -4.96 -6.13 -23.19
C SER A 412 -6.35 -6.17 -22.54
N LYS A 413 -6.47 -5.78 -21.26
CA LYS A 413 -7.75 -5.66 -20.54
C LYS A 413 -8.28 -4.22 -20.53
N ASN A 414 -7.68 -3.33 -21.32
CA ASN A 414 -8.00 -1.91 -21.37
C ASN A 414 -7.84 -1.21 -20.00
N ASN A 415 -6.81 -1.59 -19.25
CA ASN A 415 -6.43 -0.89 -18.02
C ASN A 415 -5.14 -0.10 -18.26
N PHE A 416 -5.03 1.07 -17.64
CA PHE A 416 -3.80 1.85 -17.61
C PHE A 416 -2.69 1.04 -16.90
N GLN A 417 -1.51 1.04 -17.50
CA GLN A 417 -0.35 0.29 -17.08
C GLN A 417 0.89 1.09 -17.51
N PRO A 418 1.32 2.08 -16.71
CA PRO A 418 2.43 2.95 -17.07
C PRO A 418 3.74 2.19 -17.15
N VAL A 419 4.69 2.79 -17.85
CA VAL A 419 6.07 2.32 -17.89
C VAL A 419 6.65 2.26 -16.47
N GLY A 420 7.39 1.19 -16.18
CA GLY A 420 8.12 1.05 -14.93
C GLY A 420 9.38 1.94 -14.88
N ASN A 421 9.91 2.13 -13.67
CA ASN A 421 11.06 3.00 -13.39
C ASN A 421 12.41 2.60 -14.06
N THR A 422 12.46 1.51 -14.82
CA THR A 422 13.67 1.06 -15.54
C THR A 422 13.75 1.55 -16.99
N PHE A 423 12.82 2.43 -17.39
CA PHE A 423 12.70 3.06 -18.71
C PHE A 423 12.41 2.08 -19.85
N TYR A 424 11.56 2.50 -20.79
CA TYR A 424 11.24 1.69 -21.97
C TYR A 424 12.05 2.16 -23.18
N ASN A 425 13.08 1.41 -23.54
CA ASN A 425 13.87 1.68 -24.73
C ASN A 425 13.09 1.34 -26.00
N LYS A 426 13.30 2.13 -27.06
CA LYS A 426 12.84 1.84 -28.42
C LYS A 426 13.33 0.45 -28.83
N ASN A 427 12.41 -0.42 -29.25
CA ASN A 427 12.64 -1.84 -29.55
C ASN A 427 13.02 -2.74 -28.35
N GLY A 428 12.87 -2.23 -27.12
CA GLY A 428 13.11 -2.99 -25.90
C GLY A 428 11.91 -3.80 -25.43
N THR A 429 12.02 -4.38 -24.24
CA THR A 429 10.91 -5.01 -23.53
C THR A 429 10.21 -3.97 -22.65
N PHE A 430 8.89 -3.90 -22.69
CA PHE A 430 8.12 -2.99 -21.86
C PHE A 430 8.36 -3.29 -20.36
N PRO A 431 8.95 -2.37 -19.58
CA PRO A 431 9.20 -2.59 -18.16
C PRO A 431 7.88 -2.43 -17.41
N LEU A 432 7.37 -3.54 -16.88
CA LEU A 432 6.09 -3.54 -16.18
C LEU A 432 6.17 -2.89 -14.79
N TYR A 433 7.35 -2.89 -14.16
CA TYR A 433 7.56 -2.47 -12.78
C TYR A 433 8.90 -1.71 -12.65
N ASP A 434 9.10 -0.84 -11.66
CA ASP A 434 8.10 -0.40 -10.67
C ASP A 434 7.24 0.75 -11.24
N GLN A 435 5.91 0.62 -11.21
CA GLN A 435 4.99 1.66 -11.73
C GLN A 435 4.78 2.74 -10.66
N GLN A 436 4.90 4.01 -11.05
CA GLN A 436 4.89 5.13 -10.12
C GLN A 436 3.68 6.08 -10.32
N PRO A 437 3.10 6.63 -9.24
CA PRO A 437 2.04 7.65 -9.29
C PRO A 437 2.28 8.83 -10.21
N ILE A 438 3.52 9.34 -10.28
CA ILE A 438 3.89 10.44 -11.17
C ILE A 438 3.51 10.21 -12.65
N GLU A 439 3.61 8.97 -13.16
CA GLU A 439 3.22 8.66 -14.54
C GLU A 439 1.71 8.78 -14.73
N ALA A 440 0.92 8.34 -13.75
CA ALA A 440 -0.52 8.46 -13.77
C ALA A 440 -0.95 9.93 -13.69
N GLN A 441 -0.36 10.71 -12.79
CA GLN A 441 -0.65 12.15 -12.70
C GLN A 441 -0.30 12.88 -14.00
N ALA A 442 0.89 12.64 -14.54
CA ALA A 442 1.33 13.28 -15.78
C ALA A 442 0.39 12.98 -16.96
N SER A 443 0.03 11.70 -17.12
CA SER A 443 -0.84 11.23 -18.21
C SER A 443 -2.25 11.77 -18.06
N LEU A 444 -2.78 11.78 -16.83
CA LEU A 444 -4.11 12.31 -16.54
C LEU A 444 -4.21 13.80 -16.88
N SER A 445 -3.28 14.64 -16.39
CA SER A 445 -3.34 16.08 -16.70
C SER A 445 -3.24 16.34 -18.20
N ALA A 446 -2.37 15.59 -18.91
CA ALA A 446 -2.21 15.74 -20.36
C ALA A 446 -3.51 15.39 -21.11
N CYS A 447 -4.17 14.30 -20.73
CA CYS A 447 -5.47 13.91 -21.30
C CYS A 447 -6.55 14.95 -20.99
N LEU A 448 -6.64 15.46 -19.76
CA LEU A 448 -7.62 16.49 -19.43
C LEU A 448 -7.38 17.78 -20.22
N GLU A 449 -6.12 18.18 -20.43
CA GLU A 449 -5.81 19.36 -21.24
C GLU A 449 -6.13 19.15 -22.73
N ALA A 450 -5.79 17.97 -23.27
CA ALA A 450 -6.20 17.58 -24.62
C ALA A 450 -7.72 17.62 -24.77
N TYR A 451 -8.47 17.15 -23.77
CA TYR A 451 -9.94 17.26 -23.74
C TYR A 451 -10.40 18.73 -23.74
N ARG A 452 -9.82 19.59 -22.91
CA ARG A 452 -10.23 21.00 -22.84
C ARG A 452 -10.07 21.72 -24.17
N LEU A 453 -9.00 21.44 -24.91
CA LEU A 453 -8.67 22.11 -26.17
C LEU A 453 -9.35 21.49 -27.40
N THR A 454 -9.59 20.18 -27.41
CA THR A 454 -10.21 19.48 -28.57
C THR A 454 -11.69 19.20 -28.40
N LYS A 455 -12.19 19.16 -27.17
CA LYS A 455 -13.51 18.65 -26.77
C LYS A 455 -13.78 17.19 -27.16
N ASP A 456 -12.76 16.45 -27.57
CA ASP A 456 -12.87 15.02 -27.91
C ASP A 456 -12.96 14.18 -26.64
N ILE A 457 -14.16 13.63 -26.38
CA ILE A 457 -14.51 12.90 -25.15
C ILE A 457 -13.60 11.69 -24.88
N LYS A 458 -12.92 11.15 -25.91
CA LYS A 458 -11.97 10.04 -25.72
C LYS A 458 -10.91 10.39 -24.67
N TRP A 459 -10.44 11.64 -24.65
CA TRP A 459 -9.42 12.09 -23.71
C TRP A 459 -9.92 12.12 -22.26
N HIS A 460 -11.19 12.48 -22.06
CA HIS A 460 -11.82 12.41 -20.75
C HIS A 460 -11.96 10.95 -20.28
N TYR A 461 -12.32 10.03 -21.18
CA TYR A 461 -12.36 8.59 -20.87
C TYR A 461 -10.97 8.03 -20.54
N GLU A 462 -9.93 8.45 -21.27
CA GLU A 462 -8.54 8.09 -20.99
C GLU A 462 -8.09 8.60 -19.62
N ALA A 463 -8.37 9.87 -19.29
CA ALA A 463 -8.10 10.43 -17.97
C ALA A 463 -8.78 9.62 -16.86
N TRP A 464 -10.05 9.21 -17.07
CA TRP A 464 -10.75 8.41 -16.08
C TRP A 464 -10.18 6.98 -15.94
N LYS A 465 -9.81 6.35 -17.06
CA LYS A 465 -9.09 5.05 -17.04
C LYS A 465 -7.78 5.15 -16.26
N ILE A 466 -7.03 6.23 -16.44
CA ILE A 466 -5.79 6.49 -15.71
C ILE A 466 -6.07 6.69 -14.23
N PHE A 467 -7.06 7.49 -13.84
CA PHE A 467 -7.37 7.70 -12.43
C PHE A 467 -7.75 6.40 -11.72
N GLN A 468 -8.50 5.51 -12.39
CA GLN A 468 -8.89 4.21 -11.82
C GLN A 468 -7.69 3.32 -11.48
N TRP A 469 -6.50 3.57 -12.06
CA TRP A 469 -5.26 2.89 -11.65
C TRP A 469 -4.94 3.13 -10.17
N TYR A 470 -5.14 4.35 -9.65
CA TYR A 470 -4.99 4.65 -8.22
C TYR A 470 -5.97 3.88 -7.35
N LEU A 471 -7.18 3.61 -7.86
CA LEU A 471 -8.26 2.95 -7.13
C LEU A 471 -8.25 1.42 -7.25
N GLY A 472 -7.22 0.84 -7.86
CA GLY A 472 -7.05 -0.61 -7.96
C GLY A 472 -7.34 -1.21 -9.32
N ARG A 473 -7.67 -0.41 -10.35
CA ARG A 473 -7.75 -0.90 -11.74
C ARG A 473 -6.36 -0.99 -12.38
N ASN A 474 -5.48 -1.73 -11.72
CA ASN A 474 -4.07 -1.90 -12.04
C ASN A 474 -3.69 -3.41 -11.99
N PRO A 475 -2.46 -3.80 -12.38
CA PRO A 475 -2.08 -5.22 -12.46
C PRO A 475 -2.22 -6.02 -11.16
N LEU A 476 -2.18 -5.37 -9.98
CA LEU A 476 -2.32 -6.03 -8.69
C LEU A 476 -3.77 -6.04 -8.17
N GLY A 477 -4.68 -5.28 -8.77
CA GLY A 477 -6.04 -5.13 -8.24
C GLY A 477 -6.10 -4.37 -6.91
N ALA A 478 -5.06 -3.60 -6.57
CA ALA A 478 -4.86 -3.01 -5.25
C ALA A 478 -4.89 -1.48 -5.30
N SER A 479 -5.65 -0.85 -4.41
CA SER A 479 -5.69 0.63 -4.31
C SER A 479 -4.31 1.16 -3.88
N LEU A 480 -3.81 2.17 -4.61
CA LEU A 480 -2.67 2.96 -4.17
C LEU A 480 -3.10 4.06 -3.20
N TYR A 481 -4.31 4.60 -3.35
CA TYR A 481 -4.87 5.53 -2.38
C TYR A 481 -5.26 4.82 -1.10
N ASP A 482 -4.82 5.37 0.04
CA ASP A 482 -5.19 4.93 1.38
C ASP A 482 -6.16 5.95 2.01
N PRO A 483 -7.47 5.64 2.09
CA PRO A 483 -8.45 6.57 2.65
C PRO A 483 -8.30 6.77 4.16
N HIS A 484 -7.61 5.88 4.87
CA HIS A 484 -7.44 6.01 6.32
C HIS A 484 -6.46 7.14 6.67
N THR A 485 -5.35 7.21 5.95
CA THR A 485 -4.31 8.22 6.13
C THR A 485 -4.53 9.45 5.26
N GLY A 486 -5.16 9.29 4.08
CA GLY A 486 -5.18 10.29 3.02
C GLY A 486 -3.92 10.27 2.15
N GLY A 487 -3.01 9.31 2.36
CA GLY A 487 -1.79 9.13 1.58
C GLY A 487 -1.98 8.28 0.32
N CYS A 488 -0.92 8.19 -0.48
CA CYS A 488 -0.85 7.31 -1.64
C CYS A 488 0.42 6.47 -1.57
N PHE A 489 0.32 5.18 -1.88
CA PHE A 489 1.45 4.28 -1.92
C PHE A 489 2.42 4.63 -3.06
N ASP A 490 3.72 4.51 -2.81
CA ASP A 490 4.80 4.96 -3.72
C ASP A 490 4.85 4.25 -5.08
N GLY A 491 4.23 3.09 -5.20
CA GLY A 491 4.13 2.41 -6.48
C GLY A 491 3.73 0.95 -6.41
N LEU A 492 3.59 0.37 -7.60
CA LEU A 492 3.37 -1.06 -7.79
C LEU A 492 4.69 -1.74 -8.09
N GLN A 493 5.07 -2.68 -7.23
CA GLN A 493 6.22 -3.55 -7.43
C GLN A 493 5.78 -4.93 -7.90
N LYS A 494 6.73 -5.80 -8.20
CA LYS A 494 6.45 -7.17 -8.64
C LYS A 494 5.75 -7.97 -7.53
N GLY A 495 4.42 -8.05 -7.63
CA GLY A 495 3.56 -8.85 -6.75
C GLY A 495 3.10 -8.16 -5.46
N HIS A 496 3.51 -6.91 -5.19
CA HIS A 496 3.06 -6.16 -4.01
C HIS A 496 3.14 -4.64 -4.21
N LEU A 497 2.48 -3.88 -3.33
CA LEU A 497 2.61 -2.43 -3.25
C LEU A 497 3.93 -2.06 -2.54
N ASN A 498 4.57 -0.98 -2.98
CA ASN A 498 5.47 -0.24 -2.12
C ASN A 498 4.63 0.50 -1.07
N LYS A 499 4.69 0.07 0.19
CA LYS A 499 3.79 0.55 1.25
C LYS A 499 4.16 1.93 1.80
N ASN A 500 5.27 2.52 1.38
CA ASN A 500 5.62 3.89 1.72
C ASN A 500 4.64 4.87 1.07
N GLN A 501 4.40 6.00 1.75
CA GLN A 501 3.51 7.08 1.30
C GLN A 501 4.29 8.39 1.24
N GLY A 502 5.24 8.51 0.31
CA GLY A 502 6.06 9.71 0.13
C GLY A 502 5.28 10.93 -0.38
N ALA A 503 5.98 12.06 -0.51
CA ALA A 503 5.40 13.30 -1.02
C ALA A 503 5.01 13.16 -2.50
N GLU A 504 5.90 12.66 -3.37
CA GLU A 504 5.62 12.52 -4.81
C GLU A 504 4.34 11.72 -5.08
N SER A 505 4.17 10.59 -4.40
CA SER A 505 3.02 9.70 -4.58
C SER A 505 1.72 10.32 -4.04
N THR A 506 1.78 10.89 -2.84
CA THR A 506 0.65 11.56 -2.19
C THR A 506 0.18 12.76 -3.00
N LEU A 507 1.11 13.63 -3.41
CA LEU A 507 0.82 14.80 -4.23
C LEU A 507 0.31 14.40 -5.61
N SER A 508 0.88 13.36 -6.23
CA SER A 508 0.43 12.87 -7.55
C SER A 508 -1.03 12.43 -7.51
N PHE A 509 -1.45 11.70 -6.47
CA PHE A 509 -2.84 11.33 -6.29
C PHE A 509 -3.74 12.53 -6.04
N LEU A 510 -3.38 13.42 -5.10
CA LEU A 510 -4.20 14.57 -4.74
C LEU A 510 -4.37 15.55 -5.90
N LEU A 511 -3.30 15.82 -6.66
CA LEU A 511 -3.37 16.62 -7.90
C LEU A 511 -4.32 15.98 -8.92
N SER A 512 -4.18 14.67 -9.14
CA SER A 512 -5.05 13.91 -10.05
C SER A 512 -6.52 14.00 -9.63
N LEU A 513 -6.80 13.88 -8.33
CA LEU A 513 -8.15 13.95 -7.77
C LEU A 513 -8.73 15.37 -7.91
N SER A 514 -7.95 16.40 -7.58
CA SER A 514 -8.38 17.79 -7.76
C SER A 514 -8.73 18.09 -9.22
N GLU A 515 -7.91 17.65 -10.18
CA GLU A 515 -8.19 17.83 -11.60
C GLU A 515 -9.45 17.10 -12.06
N MET A 516 -9.67 15.87 -11.57
CA MET A 516 -10.89 15.11 -11.84
C MET A 516 -12.16 15.75 -11.26
N ILE A 517 -12.07 16.37 -10.09
CA ILE A 517 -13.18 17.12 -9.49
C ILE A 517 -13.46 18.38 -10.31
N MET A 518 -12.42 19.15 -10.65
CA MET A 518 -12.56 20.36 -11.48
C MET A 518 -13.25 20.05 -12.81
N ILE A 519 -12.79 19.03 -13.54
CA ILE A 519 -13.41 18.70 -14.84
C ILE A 519 -14.86 18.23 -14.66
N SER A 520 -15.19 17.56 -13.56
CA SER A 520 -16.56 17.13 -13.27
C SER A 520 -17.49 18.35 -13.01
N GLN A 521 -17.02 19.35 -12.27
CA GLN A 521 -17.73 20.62 -12.06
C GLN A 521 -17.87 21.43 -13.37
N GLU A 522 -16.82 21.49 -14.19
CA GLU A 522 -16.86 22.11 -15.53
C GLU A 522 -17.93 21.45 -16.40
N LEU A 523 -18.04 20.12 -16.41
CA LEU A 523 -19.04 19.39 -17.19
C LEU A 523 -20.47 19.54 -16.65
N GLN A 524 -20.64 19.68 -15.33
CA GLN A 524 -21.94 19.93 -14.72
C GLN A 524 -22.46 21.33 -15.04
N SER A 525 -21.61 22.36 -14.97
CA SER A 525 -22.01 23.74 -15.30
C SER A 525 -22.41 23.92 -16.76
N LEU A 526 -21.90 23.07 -17.68
CA LEU A 526 -22.34 23.03 -19.07
C LEU A 526 -23.72 22.36 -19.28
N LYS A 527 -24.20 21.56 -18.31
CA LYS A 527 -25.49 20.86 -18.37
C LYS A 527 -26.64 21.66 -17.75
N GLU A 528 -26.35 22.60 -16.85
CA GLU A 528 -27.36 23.51 -16.30
C GLU A 528 -27.71 24.58 -17.35
N PRO A 529 -28.99 24.73 -17.76
CA PRO A 529 -29.39 25.84 -18.61
C PRO A 529 -29.09 27.14 -17.87
N SER A 530 -28.41 28.06 -18.55
CA SER A 530 -28.20 29.41 -18.05
C SER A 530 -29.57 30.07 -17.91
N VAL A 531 -30.11 30.08 -16.70
CA VAL A 531 -31.29 30.86 -16.33
C VAL A 531 -30.84 32.32 -16.40
N LYS A 532 -31.14 32.97 -17.52
CA LYS A 532 -31.16 34.43 -17.64
C LYS A 532 -32.58 34.94 -17.46
#